data_AF-A0A7X6A6V2-F1
#
_entry.id   AF-A0A7X6A6V2-F1
#
_cell.length_a   1.000
_cell.length_b   1.000
_cell.length_c   1.000
_cell.angle_alpha   90.00
_cell.angle_beta   90.00
_cell.angle_gamma   90.00
#
_symmetry.space_group_name_H-M   'P 1'
#
loop_
_entity.id
_entity.type
_entity.pdbx_description
1 polymer ?
#
loop_
_entity_poly.entity_id
_entity_poly.type
_entity_poly.pdbx_seq_one_letter_code
_entity_poly.pdbx_strand_id
1 'polypeptide(L)'
;EKGGYFATSADHETLLAREKPGRDGAEPSGNSIALMNLMRLHQLTTDDRYRQAGAKLISAFHNTLSRAPRALNEMLLAVDFTLGRPKEVVLVHDGDADPEPFLDVIRAEFLPRQVLVRVTENRVKALGERLPIVKGKRAGKKGVTAYVCEAGVCALPTSDVERFREQLVKPTDEPEASKKIGSNESRFN
;
A
#
# COMPACT_ATOMS: atom_id res chain seq x y z
N GLU A 1 13.92 -22.83 -1.25
CA GLU A 1 12.58 -22.75 -1.86
C GLU A 1 12.45 -21.49 -2.72
N LYS A 2 11.82 -21.57 -3.90
CA LYS A 2 11.83 -20.51 -4.94
C LYS A 2 10.80 -19.36 -4.71
N GLY A 3 10.43 -19.07 -3.47
CA GLY A 3 9.39 -18.06 -3.13
C GLY A 3 7.94 -18.52 -3.39
N GLY A 4 6.97 -17.65 -3.08
CA GLY A 4 5.52 -17.91 -3.20
C GLY A 4 4.93 -18.82 -2.11
N TYR A 5 3.62 -18.70 -1.88
CA TYR A 5 2.85 -19.39 -0.86
C TYR A 5 2.03 -20.55 -1.41
N PHE A 6 1.93 -21.63 -0.64
CA PHE A 6 1.05 -22.76 -0.92
C PHE A 6 -0.37 -22.49 -0.42
N ALA A 7 -1.36 -23.13 -1.04
CA ALA A 7 -2.76 -23.04 -0.62
C ALA A 7 -3.03 -23.72 0.75
N THR A 8 -2.15 -24.63 1.17
CA THR A 8 -2.26 -25.37 2.44
C THR A 8 -1.16 -24.96 3.42
N SER A 9 -1.42 -25.11 4.73
CA SER A 9 -0.42 -24.88 5.77
C SER A 9 0.69 -25.93 5.74
N ALA A 10 1.82 -25.64 6.40
CA ALA A 10 2.91 -26.60 6.56
C ALA A 10 2.51 -27.80 7.44
N ASP A 11 1.60 -27.57 8.39
CA ASP A 11 1.10 -28.57 9.34
C ASP A 11 -0.20 -29.25 8.86
N HIS A 12 -0.55 -29.07 7.58
CA HIS A 12 -1.68 -29.77 6.97
C HIS A 12 -1.36 -31.27 6.86
N GLU A 13 -2.39 -32.12 6.73
CA GLU A 13 -2.16 -33.53 6.40
C GLU A 13 -1.28 -33.68 5.15
N THR A 14 -0.54 -34.78 5.07
CA THR A 14 0.39 -35.01 3.97
C THR A 14 -0.39 -35.23 2.67
N LEU A 15 -0.35 -34.23 1.79
CA LEU A 15 -0.94 -34.29 0.47
C LEU A 15 0.07 -34.80 -0.56
N LEU A 16 -0.42 -35.49 -1.59
CA LEU A 16 0.39 -35.96 -2.72
C LEU A 16 1.05 -34.80 -3.48
N ALA A 17 0.36 -33.66 -3.58
CA ALA A 17 0.89 -32.41 -4.11
C ALA A 17 0.25 -31.22 -3.38
N ARG A 18 1.05 -30.19 -3.13
CA ARG A 18 0.57 -28.91 -2.57
C ARG A 18 0.54 -27.86 -3.67
N GLU A 19 -0.61 -27.27 -3.89
CA GLU A 19 -0.78 -26.26 -4.92
C GLU A 19 -0.19 -24.91 -4.50
N LYS A 20 0.44 -24.23 -5.46
CA LYS A 20 0.91 -22.85 -5.36
C LYS A 20 0.13 -22.02 -6.38
N PRO A 21 -1.06 -21.51 -6.01
CA PRO A 21 -1.95 -20.87 -6.97
C PRO A 21 -1.28 -19.60 -7.51
N GLY A 22 -1.15 -19.56 -8.83
CA GLY A 22 -0.33 -18.59 -9.55
C GLY A 22 -1.01 -17.97 -10.75
N ARG A 23 -2.34 -18.03 -10.80
CA ARG A 23 -3.18 -17.47 -11.85
C ARG A 23 -4.40 -16.87 -11.18
N ASP A 24 -4.68 -15.61 -11.51
CA ASP A 24 -5.91 -14.93 -11.14
C ASP A 24 -6.99 -15.29 -12.16
N GLY A 25 -8.17 -15.67 -11.66
CA GLY A 25 -9.34 -16.03 -12.46
C GLY A 25 -10.52 -15.12 -12.11
N ALA A 26 -11.72 -15.71 -11.97
CA ALA A 26 -12.86 -15.00 -11.37
C ALA A 26 -12.55 -14.59 -9.91
N GLU A 27 -11.74 -15.39 -9.23
CA GLU A 27 -11.20 -15.10 -7.91
C GLU A 27 -9.70 -14.79 -8.00
N PRO A 28 -9.20 -13.86 -7.17
CA PRO A 28 -7.77 -13.59 -7.08
C PRO A 28 -7.06 -14.78 -6.42
N SER A 29 -5.85 -15.09 -6.89
CA SER A 29 -5.05 -16.13 -6.30
C SER A 29 -4.55 -15.74 -4.91
N GLY A 30 -4.33 -16.74 -4.05
CA GLY A 30 -3.77 -16.51 -2.72
C GLY A 30 -2.41 -15.81 -2.74
N ASN A 31 -1.60 -16.02 -3.78
CA ASN A 31 -0.32 -15.33 -3.94
C ASN A 31 -0.47 -13.85 -4.33
N SER A 32 -1.44 -13.51 -5.19
CA SER A 32 -1.74 -12.11 -5.53
C SER A 32 -2.21 -11.32 -4.31
N ILE A 33 -3.14 -11.88 -3.54
CA ILE A 33 -3.62 -11.27 -2.29
C ILE A 33 -2.51 -11.19 -1.24
N ALA A 34 -1.70 -12.24 -1.10
CA ALA A 34 -0.56 -12.22 -0.19
C ALA A 34 0.42 -11.11 -0.55
N LEU A 35 0.70 -10.87 -1.84
CA LEU A 35 1.58 -9.78 -2.26
C LEU A 35 1.04 -8.41 -1.83
N MET A 36 -0.23 -8.10 -2.13
CA MET A 36 -0.85 -6.84 -1.72
C MET A 36 -0.82 -6.65 -0.20
N ASN A 37 -1.12 -7.71 0.56
CA ASN A 37 -1.09 -7.68 2.03
C ASN A 37 0.32 -7.41 2.57
N LEU A 38 1.36 -8.05 2.01
CA LEU A 38 2.74 -7.78 2.38
C LEU A 38 3.12 -6.33 2.13
N MET A 39 2.72 -5.75 0.99
CA MET A 39 3.04 -4.35 0.69
C MET A 39 2.30 -3.37 1.59
N ARG A 40 1.03 -3.62 1.90
CA ARG A 40 0.27 -2.82 2.88
C ARG A 40 0.84 -2.95 4.28
N LEU A 41 1.23 -4.15 4.70
CA LEU A 41 1.89 -4.37 5.99
C LEU A 41 3.22 -3.62 6.07
N HIS A 42 4.03 -3.66 5.02
CA HIS A 42 5.25 -2.86 4.95
C HIS A 42 4.94 -1.37 5.13
N GLN A 43 3.95 -0.83 4.40
CA GLN A 43 3.57 0.58 4.50
C GLN A 43 3.08 0.97 5.90
N LEU A 44 2.30 0.10 6.55
CA LEU A 44 1.72 0.36 7.87
C LEU A 44 2.75 0.24 9.01
N THR A 45 3.63 -0.75 8.92
CA THR A 45 4.54 -1.13 10.02
C THR A 45 5.97 -0.63 9.85
N THR A 46 6.31 -0.15 8.65
CA THR A 46 7.68 0.16 8.19
C THR A 46 8.67 -1.00 8.36
N ASP A 47 8.18 -2.22 8.58
CA ASP A 47 9.00 -3.42 8.74
C ASP A 47 9.44 -3.96 7.38
N ASP A 48 10.75 -4.01 7.18
CA ASP A 48 11.34 -4.40 5.91
C ASP A 48 11.13 -5.88 5.54
N ARG A 49 10.86 -6.73 6.53
CA ARG A 49 10.64 -8.17 6.29
C ARG A 49 9.48 -8.40 5.31
N TYR A 50 8.44 -7.56 5.37
CA TYR A 50 7.31 -7.66 4.45
C TYR A 50 7.67 -7.22 3.02
N ARG A 51 8.47 -6.16 2.85
CA ARG A 51 8.98 -5.74 1.53
C ARG A 51 9.84 -6.84 0.91
N GLN A 52 10.75 -7.42 1.69
CA GLN A 52 11.62 -8.49 1.24
C GLN A 52 10.85 -9.77 0.88
N ALA A 53 9.83 -10.13 1.67
CA ALA A 53 8.95 -11.26 1.35
C ALA A 53 8.16 -11.02 0.05
N GLY A 54 7.65 -9.81 -0.16
CA GLY A 54 6.97 -9.44 -1.40
C GLY A 54 7.88 -9.49 -2.61
N ALA A 55 9.12 -8.99 -2.50
CA ALA A 55 10.12 -9.08 -3.57
C ALA A 55 10.43 -10.53 -3.96
N LYS A 56 10.56 -11.44 -2.98
CA LYS A 56 10.72 -12.87 -3.25
C LYS A 56 9.51 -13.48 -3.95
N LEU A 57 8.29 -13.05 -3.59
CA LEU A 57 7.07 -13.50 -4.24
C LEU A 57 6.98 -13.00 -5.69
N ILE A 58 7.25 -11.72 -5.94
CA ILE A 58 7.33 -11.17 -7.31
C ILE A 58 8.35 -11.95 -8.13
N SER A 59 9.53 -12.22 -7.57
CA SER A 59 10.58 -13.01 -8.25
C SER A 59 10.11 -14.44 -8.59
N ALA A 60 9.28 -15.06 -7.74
CA ALA A 60 8.73 -16.40 -7.99
C ALA A 60 7.78 -16.43 -9.19
N PHE A 61 7.07 -15.33 -9.44
CA PHE A 61 6.10 -15.19 -10.53
C PHE A 61 6.61 -14.37 -11.72
N HIS A 62 7.88 -13.94 -11.71
CA HIS A 62 8.48 -13.07 -12.73
C HIS A 62 8.23 -13.54 -14.16
N ASN A 63 8.45 -14.83 -14.45
CA ASN A 63 8.26 -15.36 -15.80
C ASN A 63 6.80 -15.21 -16.30
N THR A 64 5.82 -15.45 -15.42
CA THR A 64 4.40 -15.29 -15.77
C THR A 64 4.03 -13.81 -15.88
N LEU A 65 4.51 -12.96 -14.97
CA LEU A 65 4.32 -11.51 -15.02
C LEU A 65 4.86 -10.92 -16.34
N SER A 66 6.01 -11.39 -16.82
CA SER A 66 6.62 -10.91 -18.06
C SER A 66 5.97 -11.46 -19.34
N ARG A 67 5.53 -12.72 -19.34
CA ARG A 67 5.01 -13.38 -20.57
C ARG A 67 3.49 -13.34 -20.69
N ALA A 68 2.77 -13.36 -19.58
CA ALA A 68 1.32 -13.44 -19.52
C ALA A 68 0.76 -12.60 -18.35
N PRO A 69 1.04 -11.28 -18.28
CA PRO A 69 0.60 -10.41 -17.18
C PRO A 69 -0.92 -10.46 -16.95
N ARG A 70 -1.71 -10.63 -18.02
CA ARG A 70 -3.18 -10.76 -17.97
C ARG A 70 -3.69 -11.97 -17.18
N ALA A 71 -2.82 -12.94 -16.87
CA ALA A 71 -3.14 -14.07 -16.02
C ALA A 71 -2.95 -13.77 -14.51
N LEU A 72 -2.48 -12.58 -14.16
CA LEU A 72 -2.05 -12.15 -12.83
C LEU A 72 -2.55 -10.74 -12.50
N ASN A 73 -3.79 -10.42 -12.86
CA ASN A 73 -4.33 -9.05 -12.78
C ASN A 73 -4.28 -8.46 -11.36
N GLU A 74 -4.60 -9.25 -10.33
CA GLU A 74 -4.56 -8.78 -8.95
C GLU A 74 -3.11 -8.61 -8.47
N MET A 75 -2.22 -9.51 -8.90
CA MET A 75 -0.78 -9.35 -8.62
C MET A 75 -0.22 -8.08 -9.26
N LEU A 76 -0.68 -7.72 -10.46
CA LEU A 76 -0.26 -6.47 -11.12
C LEU A 76 -0.67 -5.23 -10.33
N LEU A 77 -1.84 -5.22 -9.69
CA LEU A 77 -2.22 -4.13 -8.78
C LEU A 77 -1.25 -4.03 -7.60
N ALA A 78 -0.83 -5.17 -7.05
CA ALA A 78 0.16 -5.18 -5.97
C ALA A 78 1.57 -4.75 -6.45
N VAL A 79 1.93 -5.07 -7.70
CA VAL A 79 3.16 -4.57 -8.34
C VAL A 79 3.07 -3.05 -8.56
N ASP A 80 1.94 -2.52 -9.06
CA ASP A 80 1.71 -1.06 -9.17
C ASP A 80 1.83 -0.37 -7.81
N PHE A 81 1.21 -0.95 -6.78
CA PHE A 81 1.32 -0.47 -5.40
C PHE A 81 2.78 -0.42 -4.93
N THR A 82 3.58 -1.44 -5.26
CA THR A 82 5.00 -1.54 -4.87
C THR A 82 5.88 -0.52 -5.60
N LEU A 83 5.65 -0.34 -6.91
CA LEU A 83 6.46 0.53 -7.76
C LEU A 83 6.08 2.01 -7.63
N GLY A 84 4.83 2.29 -7.28
CA GLY A 84 4.38 3.64 -6.96
C GLY A 84 4.85 4.09 -5.58
N ARG A 85 4.37 5.26 -5.17
CA ARG A 85 4.57 5.80 -3.82
C ARG A 85 3.22 5.80 -3.10
N PRO A 86 2.90 4.76 -2.32
CA PRO A 86 1.63 4.71 -1.60
C PRO A 86 1.51 5.86 -0.61
N LYS A 87 0.33 6.46 -0.54
CA LYS A 87 0.01 7.46 0.48
C LYS A 87 -0.32 6.78 1.81
N GLU A 88 0.30 7.24 2.87
CA GLU A 88 -0.05 6.91 4.25
C GLU A 88 -1.05 7.95 4.75
N VAL A 89 -2.30 7.55 4.93
CA VAL A 89 -3.35 8.42 5.47
C VAL A 89 -3.60 8.04 6.93
N VAL A 90 -3.43 9.00 7.84
CA VAL A 90 -3.77 8.82 9.25
C VAL A 90 -4.78 9.88 9.67
N LEU A 91 -5.93 9.43 10.14
CA LEU A 91 -6.96 10.27 10.75
C LEU A 91 -6.90 10.07 12.26
N VAL A 92 -6.49 11.11 12.99
CA VAL A 92 -6.52 11.14 14.45
C VAL A 92 -7.73 11.94 14.89
N HIS A 93 -8.58 11.37 15.75
CA HIS A 93 -9.72 12.08 16.32
C HIS A 93 -9.72 12.03 17.86
N ASP A 94 -10.26 13.04 18.52
CA ASP A 94 -10.27 13.16 19.98
C ASP A 94 -11.20 12.14 20.69
N GLY A 95 -12.15 11.57 19.95
CA GLY A 95 -13.09 10.56 20.42
C GLY A 95 -14.55 11.00 20.25
N ASP A 96 -14.81 12.29 20.38
CA ASP A 96 -16.14 12.89 20.23
C ASP A 96 -16.37 13.42 18.81
N ALA A 97 -15.29 13.85 18.15
CA ALA A 97 -15.37 14.37 16.80
C ALA A 97 -15.57 13.26 15.75
N ASP A 98 -16.47 13.53 14.80
CA ASP A 98 -16.82 12.62 13.71
C ASP A 98 -15.78 12.67 12.57
N PRO A 99 -15.07 11.57 12.27
CA PRO A 99 -14.13 11.50 11.16
C PRO A 99 -14.80 11.25 9.79
N GLU A 100 -16.12 11.05 9.74
CA GLU A 100 -16.83 10.68 8.50
C GLU A 100 -16.63 11.66 7.33
N PRO A 101 -16.62 13.00 7.51
CA PRO A 101 -16.36 13.92 6.41
C PRO A 101 -15.02 13.69 5.71
N PHE A 102 -14.00 13.22 6.42
CA PHE A 102 -12.70 12.86 5.83
C PHE A 102 -12.77 11.49 5.13
N LEU A 103 -13.52 10.55 5.68
CA LEU A 103 -13.71 9.22 5.09
C LEU A 103 -14.50 9.31 3.77
N ASP A 104 -15.47 10.22 3.67
CA ASP A 104 -16.22 10.46 2.44
C ASP A 104 -15.35 10.98 1.30
N VAL A 105 -14.38 11.86 1.60
CA VAL A 105 -13.36 12.26 0.63
C VAL A 105 -12.58 11.04 0.13
N ILE A 106 -12.12 10.18 1.04
CA ILE A 106 -11.33 8.98 0.65
C ILE A 106 -12.16 8.04 -0.23
N ARG A 107 -13.46 7.87 0.06
CA ARG A 107 -14.36 7.00 -0.71
C ARG A 107 -14.73 7.57 -2.08
N ALA A 108 -14.77 8.89 -2.21
CA ALA A 108 -15.11 9.55 -3.47
C ALA A 108 -13.94 9.57 -4.47
N GLU A 109 -12.70 9.45 -4.00
CA GLU A 109 -11.50 9.54 -4.83
C GLU A 109 -10.96 8.16 -5.22
N PHE A 110 -10.48 8.03 -6.45
CA PHE A 110 -9.78 6.81 -6.88
C PHE A 110 -8.33 6.82 -6.40
N LEU A 111 -8.05 6.09 -5.32
CA LEU A 111 -6.76 6.06 -4.64
C LEU A 111 -6.17 4.64 -4.61
N PRO A 112 -5.62 4.14 -5.73
CA PRO A 112 -5.17 2.74 -5.85
C PRO A 112 -3.98 2.42 -4.94
N ARG A 113 -3.21 3.44 -4.54
CA ARG A 113 -1.97 3.30 -3.76
C ARG A 113 -2.10 4.05 -2.44
N GLN A 114 -2.84 3.47 -1.50
CA GLN A 114 -2.96 4.04 -0.16
C GLN A 114 -3.07 2.98 0.94
N VAL A 115 -2.70 3.40 2.15
CA VAL A 115 -3.13 2.78 3.40
C VAL A 115 -3.80 3.82 4.29
N LEU A 116 -4.79 3.38 5.07
CA LEU A 116 -5.56 4.24 5.96
C LEU A 116 -5.52 3.71 7.39
N VAL A 117 -5.22 4.59 8.34
CA VAL A 117 -5.38 4.34 9.77
C VAL A 117 -6.29 5.40 10.37
N ARG A 118 -7.37 4.96 11.02
CA ARG A 118 -8.20 5.81 11.88
C ARG A 118 -7.92 5.45 13.34
N VAL A 119 -7.63 6.44 14.16
CA VAL A 119 -7.24 6.22 15.56
C VAL A 119 -7.75 7.35 16.46
N THR A 120 -8.20 6.99 17.66
CA THR A 120 -8.50 7.97 18.71
C THR A 120 -7.20 8.48 19.33
N GLU A 121 -7.14 9.74 19.74
CA GLU A 121 -5.91 10.37 20.28
C GLU A 121 -5.33 9.58 21.46
N ASN A 122 -6.18 9.12 22.38
CA ASN A 122 -5.78 8.30 23.53
C ASN A 122 -5.14 6.93 23.16
N ARG A 123 -5.30 6.46 21.92
CA ARG A 123 -4.73 5.20 21.41
C ARG A 123 -3.50 5.40 20.53
N VAL A 124 -3.17 6.64 20.16
CA VAL A 124 -1.99 6.94 19.31
C VAL A 124 -0.73 6.32 19.88
N LYS A 125 -0.47 6.49 21.18
CA LYS A 125 0.76 5.97 21.81
C LYS A 125 0.83 4.44 21.70
N ALA A 126 -0.24 3.74 22.08
CA ALA A 126 -0.29 2.28 22.06
C ALA A 126 -0.23 1.70 20.64
N LEU A 127 -0.91 2.34 19.68
CA LEU A 127 -0.90 1.90 18.29
C LEU A 127 0.42 2.23 17.59
N GLY A 128 1.05 3.35 17.94
CA GLY A 128 2.33 3.81 17.39
C GLY A 128 3.51 2.87 17.64
N GLU A 129 3.44 2.02 18.68
CA GLU A 129 4.42 0.95 18.91
C GLU A 129 4.36 -0.17 17.86
N ARG A 130 3.20 -0.34 17.22
CA ARG A 130 2.96 -1.36 16.19
C ARG A 130 2.94 -0.78 14.78
N LEU A 131 2.43 0.44 14.64
CA LEU A 131 2.30 1.19 13.39
C LEU A 131 3.09 2.50 13.51
N PRO A 132 4.39 2.51 13.16
CA PRO A 132 5.25 3.70 13.29
C PRO A 132 4.69 4.92 12.57
N ILE A 133 3.92 4.72 11.49
CA ILE A 133 3.23 5.79 10.77
C ILE A 133 2.23 6.57 11.63
N VAL A 134 1.85 6.11 12.83
CA VAL A 134 0.93 6.80 13.75
C VAL A 134 1.70 7.65 14.78
N LYS A 135 3.00 7.37 14.99
CA LYS A 135 3.78 7.92 16.10
C LYS A 135 3.87 9.45 16.04
N GLY A 136 3.59 10.10 17.17
CA GLY A 136 3.69 11.57 17.32
C GLY A 136 2.57 12.38 16.65
N LYS A 137 1.58 11.71 16.03
CA LYS A 137 0.38 12.36 15.50
C LYS A 137 -0.61 12.65 16.63
N ARG A 138 -1.43 13.68 16.47
CA ARG A 138 -2.38 14.13 17.51
C ARG A 138 -3.64 14.70 16.88
N ALA A 139 -4.73 14.70 17.62
CA ALA A 139 -5.90 15.46 17.19
C ALA A 139 -5.60 16.95 17.38
N GLY A 140 -6.06 17.76 16.43
CA GLY A 140 -6.02 19.20 16.50
C GLY A 140 -7.19 19.74 17.32
N LYS A 141 -7.21 21.06 17.55
CA LYS A 141 -8.27 21.73 18.33
C LYS A 141 -9.68 21.59 17.73
N LYS A 142 -9.81 21.17 16.46
CA LYS A 142 -11.07 20.94 15.76
C LYS A 142 -11.50 19.46 15.77
N GLY A 143 -10.93 18.66 16.66
CA GLY A 143 -11.39 17.30 16.96
C GLY A 143 -10.91 16.20 16.01
N VAL A 144 -10.81 16.44 14.70
CA VAL A 144 -10.19 15.52 13.73
C VAL A 144 -9.00 16.18 13.05
N THR A 145 -7.88 15.46 12.91
CA THR A 145 -6.74 15.89 12.11
C THR A 145 -6.29 14.77 11.18
N ALA A 146 -6.24 15.12 9.90
CA ALA A 146 -5.72 14.28 8.85
C ALA A 146 -4.23 14.54 8.62
N TYR A 147 -3.52 13.45 8.39
CA TYR A 147 -2.14 13.42 7.96
C TYR A 147 -2.06 12.63 6.66
N VAL A 148 -1.49 13.23 5.62
CA VAL A 148 -1.19 12.56 4.36
C VAL A 148 0.33 12.57 4.21
N CYS A 149 0.92 11.39 4.21
CA CYS A 149 2.36 11.21 4.06
C CYS A 149 2.68 10.34 2.84
N GLU A 150 3.84 10.59 2.24
CA GLU A 150 4.33 9.88 1.08
C GLU A 150 5.85 9.81 1.16
N ALA A 151 6.43 8.62 0.96
CA ALA A 151 7.88 8.39 1.04
C ALA A 151 8.53 8.96 2.34
N GLY A 152 7.83 8.83 3.48
CA GLY A 152 8.31 9.30 4.78
C GLY A 152 8.16 10.81 5.03
N VAL A 153 7.60 11.56 4.09
CA VAL A 153 7.35 13.01 4.22
C VAL A 153 5.86 13.27 4.31
N CYS A 154 5.43 13.97 5.36
CA CYS A 154 4.04 14.36 5.54
C CYS A 154 3.78 15.78 5.04
N ALA A 155 2.63 15.99 4.40
CA ALA A 155 2.07 17.32 4.24
C ALA A 155 1.74 17.93 5.61
N LEU A 156 1.50 19.25 5.63
CA LEU A 156 1.05 19.93 6.85
C LEU A 156 -0.26 19.29 7.34
N PRO A 157 -0.35 18.89 8.63
CA PRO A 157 -1.56 18.28 9.18
C PRO A 157 -2.73 19.24 9.05
N THR A 158 -3.92 18.73 8.73
CA THR A 158 -5.10 19.57 8.49
C THR A 158 -6.33 19.04 9.20
N SER A 159 -7.13 19.95 9.74
CA SER A 159 -8.50 19.69 10.21
C SER A 159 -9.55 20.25 9.25
N ASP A 160 -9.11 20.72 8.08
CA ASP A 160 -9.96 21.20 6.99
C ASP A 160 -10.08 20.10 5.93
N VAL A 161 -11.33 19.75 5.60
CA VAL A 161 -11.67 18.63 4.70
C VAL A 161 -11.28 18.92 3.25
N GLU A 162 -11.45 20.17 2.79
CA GLU A 162 -11.07 20.56 1.43
C GLU A 162 -9.54 20.57 1.28
N ARG A 163 -8.83 21.08 2.28
CA ARG A 163 -7.37 20.99 2.32
C ARG A 163 -6.89 19.55 2.35
N PHE A 164 -7.60 18.66 3.05
CA PHE A 164 -7.29 17.23 3.04
C PHE A 164 -7.49 16.62 1.65
N ARG A 165 -8.59 16.94 0.95
CA ARG A 165 -8.81 16.52 -0.43
C ARG A 165 -7.66 16.95 -1.34
N GLU A 166 -7.24 18.22 -1.28
CA GLU A 166 -6.11 18.72 -2.07
C GLU A 166 -4.82 17.94 -1.83
N GLN A 167 -4.52 17.60 -0.56
CA GLN A 167 -3.34 16.81 -0.21
C GLN A 167 -3.42 15.37 -0.75
N LEU A 168 -4.64 14.83 -0.80
CA LEU A 168 -4.92 13.45 -1.20
C LEU A 168 -4.85 13.27 -2.72
N VAL A 169 -5.42 14.20 -3.49
CA VAL A 169 -5.50 14.11 -4.96
C VAL A 169 -4.27 14.64 -5.69
N LYS A 170 -3.35 15.31 -4.98
CA LYS A 170 -2.10 15.79 -5.58
C LYS A 170 -1.37 14.65 -6.30
N PRO A 171 -1.12 14.78 -7.62
CA PRO A 171 -0.41 13.78 -8.39
C PRO A 171 0.92 13.46 -7.73
N THR A 172 1.26 12.18 -7.71
CA THR A 172 2.58 11.70 -7.35
C THR A 172 3.56 12.26 -8.38
N ASP A 173 4.54 13.07 -7.96
CA ASP A 173 5.62 13.48 -8.88
C ASP A 173 6.30 12.21 -9.40
N GLU A 174 6.28 12.01 -10.72
CA GLU A 174 6.96 10.88 -11.36
C GLU A 174 8.41 10.82 -10.89
N PRO A 175 8.96 9.63 -10.58
CA PRO A 175 10.39 9.51 -10.34
C PRO A 175 11.16 10.02 -11.56
N GLU A 176 12.13 10.92 -11.34
CA GLU A 176 13.00 11.53 -12.35
C GLU A 176 13.69 10.52 -13.29
N ALA A 177 13.66 9.23 -12.96
CA ALA A 177 14.13 8.14 -13.81
C ALA A 177 13.38 8.04 -15.15
N SER A 178 12.07 8.36 -15.22
CA SER A 178 11.32 8.37 -16.49
C SER A 178 11.70 9.53 -17.42
N LYS A 179 12.17 10.66 -16.87
CA LYS A 179 12.64 11.79 -17.69
C LYS A 179 13.93 11.49 -18.47
N LYS A 180 14.70 10.46 -18.09
CA LYS A 180 15.94 10.09 -18.78
C LYS A 180 15.77 9.10 -19.94
N ILE A 181 14.61 8.47 -20.10
CA ILE A 181 14.40 7.50 -21.19
C ILE A 181 13.97 8.19 -22.49
N GLY A 182 13.39 9.39 -22.43
CA GLY A 182 12.90 10.14 -23.60
C GLY A 182 13.89 11.04 -24.33
N SER A 183 15.21 10.96 -24.08
CA SER A 183 16.20 11.89 -24.65
C SER A 183 17.30 11.26 -25.51
N ASN A 184 17.21 9.97 -25.86
CA ASN A 184 18.28 9.28 -26.60
C ASN A 184 17.82 8.49 -27.84
N GLU A 185 16.82 8.99 -28.58
CA GLU A 185 16.46 8.49 -29.92
C GLU A 185 16.89 9.46 -31.05
N SER A 186 18.11 9.98 -30.98
CA SER A 186 18.70 10.75 -32.09
C SER A 186 20.17 10.45 -32.29
N ARG A 187 20.53 9.16 -32.43
CA ARG A 187 21.89 8.76 -32.85
C ARG A 187 22.01 7.31 -33.32
N PHE A 188 21.21 6.91 -34.30
CA PHE A 188 21.58 5.83 -35.23
C PHE A 188 20.98 6.16 -36.60
N ASN A 189 21.78 6.85 -37.41
CA ASN A 189 21.81 6.64 -38.87
C ASN A 189 22.64 5.38 -39.12
#